data_AF-A0A1J0U218-F1
#
_entry.id   AF-A0A1J0U218-F1
#
_cell.length_a   1.000
_cell.length_b   1.000
_cell.length_c   1.000
_cell.angle_alpha   90.00
_cell.angle_beta   90.00
_cell.angle_gamma   90.00
#
_symmetry.space_group_name_H-M   'P 1'
#
loop_
_entity.id
_entity.type
_entity.pdbx_description
1 polymer ?
#
loop_
_entity_poly.entity_id
_entity_poly.type
_entity_poly.pdbx_seq_one_letter_code
_entity_poly.pdbx_strand_id
1 'polypeptide(L)'
;MKKLLSILGAITLVGTVTPNVISCHNKKVVNNDDAGTAKDLEVLNEIEAKATKKIAEKIKSNMYVDSARNNLENIFKKVNSTSQMYHLKLGSGEDNKLGTYFINNFKNVFDNVNNDLQNEYSNYFADKLPLTLDDDRNDINVTFIDVDALKKKFPVGINPESFSAVRVDYKASISLEYKGLFIRFDLSTIYNVTENPTALKAISNNTTTFLLENVKEYFAKLETVDFSENEIFKSLYDKGIWDFSQSSKELDDVLKHSFKEYLASKKEFKDIEITYNDVDLMTKSAEGDLNSKNKGYDGITDNYKQKALTLSNWIGAQTNGWEDLAISTSDFVKFYRDNVGTIFSQDNSTDLSLGSFIINWNYINIYGMGLSGNVQTTDGEDLVATINLSQPAIDKKLSNWGKIIITFIKYYGGKTIDGVKNIFGVTDQLFKEISRKNQKNGLKDVIKLLVDDFKGSDDAKDLEDLDLFNFMVHPQTPKKYPGIIINRRLFWDSLGKQPWAVLFTFGEEFNTGLYYSIASSDGTYDGNPANGLIFGVEPKANKNYILG
;
A
#
# COMPACT_ATOMS: atom_id res chain seq x y z
N MET A 1 3.90 -46.01 -13.40
CA MET A 1 5.28 -45.83 -13.92
C MET A 1 5.57 -44.34 -13.87
N LYS A 2 6.46 -43.91 -12.97
CA LYS A 2 7.84 -43.40 -13.27
C LYS A 2 7.80 -42.26 -14.29
N LYS A 3 8.44 -41.09 -14.14
CA LYS A 3 9.21 -40.36 -13.12
C LYS A 3 9.74 -39.12 -13.91
N LEU A 4 9.97 -37.98 -13.25
CA LEU A 4 10.66 -36.76 -13.72
C LEU A 4 9.91 -35.88 -14.74
N LEU A 5 9.96 -34.53 -14.70
CA LEU A 5 10.96 -33.64 -14.11
C LEU A 5 10.40 -32.67 -13.06
N SER A 6 11.11 -32.63 -11.94
CA SER A 6 11.31 -31.52 -11.03
C SER A 6 12.27 -30.47 -11.63
N ILE A 7 12.19 -29.25 -11.07
CA ILE A 7 13.04 -28.05 -11.22
C ILE A 7 12.32 -26.93 -11.96
N LEU A 8 11.62 -26.10 -11.18
CA LEU A 8 11.63 -24.64 -11.29
C LEU A 8 10.94 -24.05 -10.04
N GLY A 9 11.73 -23.34 -9.24
CA GLY A 9 11.32 -22.26 -8.34
C GLY A 9 10.22 -22.55 -7.32
N ALA A 10 10.62 -22.93 -6.11
CA ALA A 10 9.81 -22.70 -4.92
C ALA A 10 9.67 -21.17 -4.70
N ILE A 11 8.70 -20.55 -5.38
CA ILE A 11 8.11 -19.30 -4.93
C ILE A 11 7.13 -19.72 -3.83
N THR A 12 7.60 -19.71 -2.59
CA THR A 12 6.70 -19.65 -1.44
C THR A 12 5.92 -18.36 -1.58
N LEU A 13 4.70 -18.46 -2.13
CA LEU A 13 3.67 -17.43 -2.02
C LEU A 13 3.48 -17.16 -0.52
N VAL A 14 4.09 -16.08 -0.05
CA VAL A 14 3.77 -15.48 1.24
C VAL A 14 2.36 -14.93 1.06
N GLY A 15 1.40 -15.60 1.69
CA GLY A 15 -0.01 -15.25 1.60
C GLY A 15 -0.21 -13.79 2.02
N THR A 16 -0.64 -12.98 1.06
CA THR A 16 -1.14 -11.62 1.22
C THR A 16 -2.24 -11.61 2.27
N VAL A 17 -2.01 -10.98 3.42
CA VAL A 17 -3.10 -10.62 4.35
C VAL A 17 -3.56 -9.22 3.96
N THR A 18 -4.30 -9.11 2.85
CA THR A 18 -5.20 -7.98 2.65
C THR A 18 -6.31 -8.10 3.70
N PRO A 19 -6.76 -7.02 4.38
CA PRO A 19 -7.96 -7.09 5.19
C PRO A 19 -9.10 -7.59 4.30
N ASN A 20 -9.66 -8.75 4.63
CA ASN A 20 -10.83 -9.26 3.94
C ASN A 20 -12.01 -8.36 4.33
N VAL A 21 -12.24 -7.31 3.55
CA VAL A 21 -13.46 -6.51 3.63
C VAL A 21 -14.61 -7.38 3.13
N ILE A 22 -15.31 -8.03 4.06
CA ILE A 22 -16.53 -8.77 3.75
C ILE A 22 -17.68 -7.77 3.85
N SER A 23 -18.04 -7.18 2.71
CA SER A 23 -19.33 -6.50 2.56
C SER A 23 -20.44 -7.54 2.62
N CYS A 24 -21.19 -7.58 3.72
CA CYS A 24 -22.42 -8.35 3.83
C CYS A 24 -23.50 -7.69 2.96
N HIS A 25 -23.63 -8.11 1.70
CA HIS A 25 -24.79 -7.79 0.87
C HIS A 25 -26.05 -8.49 1.41
N ASN A 26 -26.74 -7.85 2.34
CA ASN A 26 -28.16 -8.10 2.51
C ASN A 26 -28.89 -7.48 1.31
N LYS A 27 -29.35 -8.35 0.40
CA LYS A 27 -30.23 -8.01 -0.72
C LYS A 27 -31.49 -7.31 -0.21
N LYS A 28 -31.47 -5.97 -0.21
CA LYS A 28 -32.62 -5.16 -0.60
C LYS A 28 -32.09 -4.02 -1.45
N VAL A 29 -32.46 -4.03 -2.73
CA VAL A 29 -32.24 -2.92 -3.66
C VAL A 29 -32.98 -1.72 -3.10
N VAL A 30 -32.22 -0.77 -2.56
CA VAL A 30 -32.65 0.62 -2.42
C VAL A 30 -31.57 1.44 -3.13
N ASN A 31 -31.98 2.08 -4.21
CA ASN A 31 -31.16 3.03 -4.94
C ASN A 31 -30.83 4.21 -4.01
N ASN A 32 -29.55 4.43 -3.73
CA ASN A 32 -28.84 5.73 -3.65
C ASN A 32 -27.57 5.61 -2.80
N ASP A 33 -26.53 6.34 -3.24
CA ASP A 33 -25.33 6.76 -2.51
C ASP A 33 -24.09 5.85 -2.51
N ASP A 34 -23.62 5.42 -3.69
CA ASP A 34 -22.29 4.81 -3.85
C ASP A 34 -21.12 5.77 -3.49
N ALA A 35 -21.35 7.09 -3.50
CA ALA A 35 -20.41 8.09 -3.00
C ALA A 35 -20.29 8.11 -1.45
N GLY A 36 -21.29 7.58 -0.74
CA GLY A 36 -21.27 7.45 0.71
C GLY A 36 -20.32 6.35 1.17
N THR A 37 -20.33 5.20 0.48
CA THR A 37 -19.53 4.03 0.87
C THR A 37 -18.01 4.26 0.77
N ALA A 38 -17.55 5.03 -0.22
CA ALA A 38 -16.13 5.36 -0.35
C ALA A 38 -15.63 6.27 0.78
N LYS A 39 -16.41 7.29 1.15
CA LYS A 39 -16.12 8.16 2.31
C LYS A 39 -16.21 7.39 3.62
N ASP A 40 -17.18 6.49 3.74
CA ASP A 40 -17.34 5.65 4.92
C ASP A 40 -16.16 4.67 5.09
N LEU A 41 -15.60 4.15 3.99
CA LEU A 41 -14.40 3.34 4.01
C LEU A 41 -13.15 4.15 4.39
N GLU A 42 -13.05 5.40 3.93
CA GLU A 42 -11.96 6.32 4.33
C GLU A 42 -11.98 6.56 5.85
N VAL A 43 -13.17 6.86 6.41
CA VAL A 43 -13.34 7.04 7.86
C VAL A 43 -13.04 5.74 8.63
N LEU A 44 -13.46 4.59 8.10
CA LEU A 44 -13.14 3.28 8.69
C LEU A 44 -11.62 3.07 8.81
N ASN A 45 -10.88 3.32 7.73
CA ASN A 45 -9.41 3.20 7.71
C ASN A 45 -8.75 4.24 8.63
N GLU A 46 -9.29 5.45 8.73
CA GLU A 46 -8.80 6.47 9.66
C GLU A 46 -8.93 6.00 11.12
N ILE A 47 -10.09 5.43 11.49
CA ILE A 47 -10.33 4.89 12.83
C ILE A 47 -9.37 3.72 13.12
N GLU A 48 -9.16 2.81 12.16
CA GLU A 48 -8.21 1.70 12.28
C GLU A 48 -6.77 2.19 12.54
N ALA A 49 -6.28 3.12 11.71
CA ALA A 49 -4.94 3.67 11.81
C ALA A 49 -4.75 4.39 13.17
N LYS A 50 -5.74 5.18 13.59
CA LYS A 50 -5.73 5.88 14.87
C LYS A 50 -5.77 4.91 16.06
N ALA A 51 -6.59 3.86 15.99
CA ALA A 51 -6.65 2.82 17.02
C ALA A 51 -5.29 2.13 17.20
N THR A 52 -4.72 1.67 16.09
CA THR A 52 -3.41 1.01 16.04
C THR A 52 -2.33 1.89 16.65
N LYS A 53 -2.25 3.16 16.25
CA LYS A 53 -1.29 4.13 16.78
C LYS A 53 -1.46 4.36 18.29
N LYS A 54 -2.68 4.68 18.75
CA LYS A 54 -2.96 4.98 20.17
C LYS A 54 -2.69 3.76 21.07
N ILE A 55 -3.01 2.55 20.61
CA ILE A 55 -2.75 1.31 21.37
C ILE A 55 -1.24 1.08 21.48
N ALA A 56 -0.50 1.15 20.36
CA ALA A 56 0.94 0.94 20.35
C ALA A 56 1.69 1.93 21.26
N GLU A 57 1.32 3.22 21.21
CA GLU A 57 1.90 4.26 22.06
C GLU A 57 1.69 3.98 23.56
N LYS A 58 0.47 3.61 23.97
CA LYS A 58 0.16 3.33 25.39
C LYS A 58 0.87 2.07 25.89
N ILE A 59 0.94 1.04 25.07
CA ILE A 59 1.56 -0.25 25.42
C ILE A 59 3.08 -0.14 25.59
N LYS A 60 3.75 0.76 24.85
CA LYS A 60 5.21 0.96 24.91
C LYS A 60 5.74 1.17 26.35
N SER A 61 4.93 1.77 27.22
CA SER A 61 5.27 1.99 28.63
C SER A 61 5.30 0.73 29.51
N ASN A 62 4.66 -0.36 29.07
CA ASN A 62 4.45 -1.60 29.82
C ASN A 62 5.40 -2.74 29.42
N MET A 63 6.40 -2.46 28.58
CA MET A 63 7.23 -3.52 28.00
C MET A 63 8.04 -4.33 29.02
N TYR A 64 8.49 -3.75 30.13
CA TYR A 64 9.24 -4.48 31.15
C TYR A 64 8.32 -4.91 32.30
N VAL A 65 8.17 -6.22 32.47
CA VAL A 65 7.25 -6.80 33.46
C VAL A 65 8.03 -7.47 34.58
N ASP A 66 7.77 -7.04 35.81
CA ASP A 66 8.27 -7.69 37.03
C ASP A 66 7.53 -9.01 37.25
N SER A 67 8.22 -10.13 37.12
CA SER A 67 7.62 -11.46 37.27
C SER A 67 7.11 -11.71 38.69
N ALA A 68 7.83 -11.24 39.72
CA ALA A 68 7.49 -11.48 41.12
C ALA A 68 6.25 -10.68 41.55
N ARG A 69 6.12 -9.45 41.07
CA ARG A 69 4.94 -8.61 41.37
C ARG A 69 3.67 -9.10 40.69
N ASN A 70 3.80 -9.87 39.61
CA ASN A 70 2.68 -10.27 38.76
C ASN A 70 2.40 -11.79 38.77
N ASN A 71 3.06 -12.56 39.65
CA ASN A 71 2.94 -14.02 39.76
C ASN A 71 3.24 -14.77 38.44
N LEU A 72 4.29 -14.35 37.74
CA LEU A 72 4.70 -14.90 36.44
C LEU A 72 5.95 -15.77 36.50
N GLU A 73 6.47 -16.13 37.69
CA GLU A 73 7.76 -16.81 37.84
C GLU A 73 7.81 -18.16 37.12
N ASN A 74 6.68 -18.86 37.01
CA ASN A 74 6.60 -20.13 36.29
C ASN A 74 6.76 -19.98 34.76
N ILE A 75 6.69 -18.76 34.22
CA ILE A 75 6.90 -18.53 32.78
C ILE A 75 8.31 -18.93 32.34
N PHE A 76 9.30 -18.79 33.22
CA PHE A 76 10.71 -19.14 32.94
C PHE A 76 10.90 -20.65 32.75
N LYS A 77 9.99 -21.48 33.26
CA LYS A 77 10.05 -22.94 33.10
C LYS A 77 9.60 -23.41 31.72
N LYS A 78 9.00 -22.52 30.91
CA LYS A 78 8.44 -22.87 29.59
C LYS A 78 9.51 -22.91 28.50
N VAL A 79 10.61 -22.20 28.68
CA VAL A 79 11.68 -22.06 27.70
C VAL A 79 13.05 -22.14 28.35
N ASN A 80 14.08 -22.47 27.57
CA ASN A 80 15.48 -22.44 27.98
C ASN A 80 16.37 -22.29 26.73
N SER A 81 17.69 -22.31 26.92
CA SER A 81 18.66 -22.19 25.82
C SER A 81 18.56 -23.27 24.74
N THR A 82 17.95 -24.43 25.03
CA THR A 82 17.72 -25.52 24.07
C THR A 82 16.32 -25.50 23.47
N SER A 83 15.30 -25.15 24.27
CA SER A 83 13.91 -24.97 23.86
C SER A 83 13.55 -23.49 23.91
N GLN A 84 14.00 -22.75 22.90
CA GLN A 84 14.00 -21.28 22.92
C GLN A 84 12.62 -20.64 22.75
N MET A 85 11.62 -21.36 22.25
CA MET A 85 10.26 -20.84 22.05
C MET A 85 9.19 -21.82 22.55
N TYR A 86 8.12 -21.29 23.13
CA TYR A 86 6.95 -22.05 23.58
C TYR A 86 5.66 -21.27 23.35
N HIS A 87 4.68 -21.89 22.69
CA HIS A 87 3.35 -21.33 22.47
C HIS A 87 2.42 -21.69 23.64
N LEU A 88 1.84 -20.69 24.32
CA LEU A 88 0.95 -20.91 25.46
C LEU A 88 -0.38 -21.52 25.02
N LYS A 89 -0.80 -22.61 25.67
CA LYS A 89 -2.10 -23.25 25.40
C LYS A 89 -3.21 -22.61 26.23
N LEU A 90 -3.89 -21.64 25.63
CA LEU A 90 -5.04 -20.95 26.25
C LEU A 90 -6.26 -21.89 26.28
N GLY A 91 -6.95 -21.98 27.42
CA GLY A 91 -8.14 -22.84 27.55
C GLY A 91 -8.29 -23.58 28.88
N SER A 92 -7.19 -24.05 29.50
CA SER A 92 -7.18 -24.51 30.90
C SER A 92 -5.77 -24.73 31.44
N GLY A 93 -5.59 -24.66 32.75
CA GLY A 93 -4.32 -24.97 33.41
C GLY A 93 -3.40 -23.77 33.63
N GLU A 94 -2.11 -24.04 33.78
CA GLU A 94 -1.09 -23.03 34.12
C GLU A 94 -0.84 -22.03 32.98
N ASP A 95 -0.80 -22.49 31.73
CA ASP A 95 -0.60 -21.64 30.55
C ASP A 95 -1.71 -20.58 30.44
N ASN A 96 -2.95 -20.95 30.77
CA ASN A 96 -4.08 -20.02 30.79
C ASN A 96 -3.88 -18.92 31.86
N LYS A 97 -3.36 -19.27 33.04
CA LYS A 97 -3.10 -18.29 34.11
C LYS A 97 -2.02 -17.29 33.71
N LEU A 98 -0.93 -17.78 33.11
CA LEU A 98 0.14 -16.93 32.56
C LEU A 98 -0.39 -16.03 31.44
N GLY A 99 -1.13 -16.59 30.48
CA GLY A 99 -1.68 -15.85 29.35
C GLY A 99 -2.68 -14.76 29.76
N THR A 100 -3.48 -14.99 30.80
CA THR A 100 -4.51 -14.05 31.29
C THR A 100 -3.92 -12.70 31.71
N TYR A 101 -2.69 -12.68 32.24
CA TYR A 101 -2.03 -11.41 32.59
C TYR A 101 -1.84 -10.51 31.36
N PHE A 102 -1.29 -11.06 30.27
CA PHE A 102 -1.01 -10.29 29.05
C PHE A 102 -2.29 -9.85 28.36
N ILE A 103 -3.29 -10.74 28.30
CA ILE A 103 -4.62 -10.44 27.76
C ILE A 103 -5.26 -9.28 28.54
N ASN A 104 -5.26 -9.34 29.88
CA ASN A 104 -5.85 -8.29 30.71
C ASN A 104 -5.07 -6.96 30.61
N ASN A 105 -3.73 -7.02 30.56
CA ASN A 105 -2.91 -5.82 30.38
C ASN A 105 -3.24 -5.11 29.07
N PHE A 106 -3.31 -5.87 27.97
CA PHE A 106 -3.71 -5.34 26.67
C PHE A 106 -5.15 -4.82 26.68
N LYS A 107 -6.09 -5.61 27.23
CA LYS A 107 -7.51 -5.25 27.28
C LYS A 107 -7.75 -3.93 28.00
N ASN A 108 -7.03 -3.66 29.09
CA ASN A 108 -7.09 -2.38 29.78
C ASN A 108 -6.66 -1.20 28.88
N VAL A 109 -5.62 -1.38 28.06
CA VAL A 109 -5.20 -0.34 27.10
C VAL A 109 -6.22 -0.19 25.97
N PHE A 110 -6.67 -1.33 25.43
CA PHE A 110 -7.66 -1.42 24.38
C PHE A 110 -8.96 -0.71 24.79
N ASP A 111 -9.53 -1.04 25.95
CA ASP A 111 -10.79 -0.47 26.45
C ASP A 111 -10.68 1.06 26.61
N ASN A 112 -9.54 1.56 27.10
CA ASN A 112 -9.28 2.99 27.20
C ASN A 112 -9.26 3.67 25.82
N VAL A 113 -8.54 3.10 24.84
CA VAL A 113 -8.51 3.65 23.47
C VAL A 113 -9.89 3.55 22.81
N ASN A 114 -10.62 2.47 23.06
CA ASN A 114 -11.95 2.23 22.53
C ASN A 114 -12.96 3.29 23.03
N ASN A 115 -12.89 3.64 24.32
CA ASN A 115 -13.66 4.74 24.89
C ASN A 115 -13.25 6.11 24.30
N ASP A 116 -11.95 6.36 24.12
CA ASP A 116 -11.45 7.59 23.49
C ASP A 116 -12.03 7.75 22.07
N LEU A 117 -12.01 6.67 21.28
CA LEU A 117 -12.57 6.64 19.92
C LEU A 117 -14.10 6.77 19.92
N GLN A 118 -14.80 6.14 20.88
CA GLN A 118 -16.25 6.28 21.01
C GLN A 118 -16.65 7.76 21.19
N ASN A 119 -15.94 8.49 22.06
CA ASN A 119 -16.20 9.90 22.31
C ASN A 119 -15.92 10.76 21.07
N GLU A 120 -14.79 10.51 20.41
CA GLU A 120 -14.34 11.24 19.22
C GLU A 120 -15.29 11.06 18.02
N TYR A 121 -15.80 9.85 17.83
CA TYR A 121 -16.74 9.50 16.77
C TYR A 121 -18.16 9.26 17.31
N SER A 122 -18.55 9.98 18.37
CA SER A 122 -19.80 9.80 19.12
C SER A 122 -21.07 9.90 18.28
N ASN A 123 -21.05 10.68 17.19
CA ASN A 123 -22.15 10.74 16.22
C ASN A 123 -22.44 9.39 15.56
N TYR A 124 -21.47 8.47 15.54
CA TYR A 124 -21.57 7.13 14.93
C TYR A 124 -21.60 6.01 15.98
N PHE A 125 -21.01 6.26 17.15
CA PHE A 125 -20.81 5.28 18.22
C PHE A 125 -21.48 5.71 19.54
N ALA A 126 -22.67 6.31 19.46
CA ALA A 126 -23.36 6.85 20.64
C ALA A 126 -23.54 5.82 21.78
N ASP A 127 -23.96 4.60 21.43
CA ASP A 127 -24.30 3.55 22.41
C ASP A 127 -23.48 2.27 22.22
N LYS A 128 -22.45 2.27 21.37
CA LYS A 128 -21.61 1.10 21.10
C LYS A 128 -20.14 1.49 21.02
N LEU A 129 -19.26 0.59 21.45
CA LEU A 129 -17.82 0.77 21.28
C LEU A 129 -17.41 0.51 19.82
N PRO A 130 -16.46 1.28 19.26
CA PRO A 130 -16.04 1.12 17.86
C PRO A 130 -15.32 -0.20 17.60
N LEU A 131 -14.48 -0.66 18.53
CA LEU A 131 -13.63 -1.82 18.38
C LEU A 131 -14.16 -3.01 19.20
N THR A 132 -13.95 -4.22 18.71
CA THR A 132 -14.21 -5.47 19.44
C THR A 132 -12.98 -6.36 19.39
N LEU A 133 -12.63 -6.97 20.53
CA LEU A 133 -11.54 -7.95 20.65
C LEU A 133 -12.10 -9.37 20.40
N ASP A 134 -11.44 -10.15 19.56
CA ASP A 134 -11.74 -11.58 19.36
C ASP A 134 -10.88 -12.42 20.32
N ASP A 135 -11.40 -12.64 21.53
CA ASP A 135 -10.69 -13.33 22.63
C ASP A 135 -10.27 -14.77 22.28
N ASP A 136 -10.98 -15.41 21.35
CA ASP A 136 -10.71 -16.79 20.90
C ASP A 136 -9.51 -16.88 19.94
N ARG A 137 -9.03 -15.74 19.42
CA ARG A 137 -7.90 -15.65 18.47
C ARG A 137 -6.62 -15.10 19.09
N ASN A 138 -6.59 -14.95 20.41
CA ASN A 138 -5.40 -14.54 21.12
C ASN A 138 -4.28 -15.57 20.94
N ASP A 139 -3.09 -15.11 20.58
CA ASP A 139 -1.88 -15.93 20.45
C ASP A 139 -0.78 -15.36 21.35
N ILE A 140 -0.14 -16.23 22.13
CA ILE A 140 0.95 -15.86 23.04
C ILE A 140 2.12 -16.83 22.87
N ASN A 141 3.25 -16.28 22.44
CA ASN A 141 4.51 -17.00 22.34
C ASN A 141 5.50 -16.49 23.38
N VAL A 142 6.13 -17.42 24.10
CA VAL A 142 7.19 -17.15 25.06
C VAL A 142 8.52 -17.52 24.42
N THR A 143 9.49 -16.61 24.45
CA THR A 143 10.82 -16.79 23.89
C THR A 143 11.88 -16.59 24.99
N PHE A 144 12.88 -17.48 25.01
CA PHE A 144 14.00 -17.40 25.94
C PHE A 144 14.84 -16.13 25.72
N ILE A 145 15.27 -15.49 26.80
CA ILE A 145 16.25 -14.39 26.76
C ILE A 145 17.56 -14.89 27.38
N ASP A 146 18.66 -14.84 26.63
CA ASP A 146 19.99 -15.16 27.14
C ASP A 146 20.60 -13.94 27.87
N VAL A 147 20.24 -13.82 29.14
CA VAL A 147 20.70 -12.73 30.02
C VAL A 147 22.22 -12.75 30.20
N ASP A 148 22.86 -13.93 30.20
CA ASP A 148 24.30 -14.04 30.40
C ASP A 148 25.07 -13.57 29.16
N ALA A 149 24.61 -13.94 27.96
CA ALA A 149 25.14 -13.43 26.71
C ALA A 149 24.96 -11.90 26.60
N LEU A 150 23.79 -11.38 27.00
CA LEU A 150 23.53 -9.94 27.07
C LEU A 150 24.49 -9.23 28.02
N LYS A 151 24.64 -9.71 29.27
CA LYS A 151 25.57 -9.12 30.25
C LYS A 151 27.01 -9.12 29.75
N LYS A 152 27.43 -10.20 29.08
CA LYS A 152 28.78 -10.32 28.52
C LYS A 152 29.03 -9.33 27.38
N LYS A 153 28.05 -9.12 26.50
CA LYS A 153 28.17 -8.24 25.34
C LYS A 153 27.92 -6.77 25.68
N PHE A 154 27.00 -6.50 26.60
CA PHE A 154 26.53 -5.17 27.01
C PHE A 154 26.62 -5.02 28.54
N PRO A 155 27.84 -4.95 29.10
CA PRO A 155 28.02 -4.92 30.55
C PRO A 155 27.38 -3.68 31.17
N VAL A 156 26.75 -3.87 32.32
CA VAL A 156 26.15 -2.80 33.14
C VAL A 156 26.98 -2.59 34.39
N GLY A 157 27.12 -1.34 34.85
CA GLY A 157 27.92 -1.00 36.05
C GLY A 157 27.35 -1.56 37.36
N ILE A 158 26.08 -1.97 37.35
CA ILE A 158 25.45 -2.79 38.39
C ILE A 158 25.69 -4.22 37.95
N ASN A 159 26.39 -5.05 38.75
CA ASN A 159 26.53 -6.48 38.46
C ASN A 159 25.46 -7.25 39.24
N PRO A 160 24.21 -7.32 38.74
CA PRO A 160 23.15 -8.03 39.46
C PRO A 160 23.49 -9.52 39.49
N GLU A 161 23.04 -10.19 40.55
CA GLU A 161 23.00 -11.64 40.62
C GLU A 161 22.34 -12.24 39.36
N SER A 162 22.57 -13.53 39.12
CA SER A 162 21.91 -14.22 38.01
C SER A 162 20.40 -14.10 38.14
N PHE A 163 19.72 -13.79 37.03
CA PHE A 163 18.27 -13.61 36.99
C PHE A 163 17.73 -14.12 35.66
N SER A 164 16.48 -14.59 35.67
CA SER A 164 15.79 -15.12 34.52
C SER A 164 15.00 -14.04 33.79
N ALA A 165 14.93 -14.15 32.46
CA ALA A 165 14.09 -13.30 31.63
C ALA A 165 13.53 -14.09 30.44
N VAL A 166 12.34 -13.69 29.97
CA VAL A 166 11.72 -14.17 28.73
C VAL A 166 11.06 -13.01 27.99
N ARG A 167 11.00 -13.12 26.68
CA ARG A 167 10.17 -12.27 25.83
C ARG A 167 8.82 -12.94 25.64
N VAL A 168 7.74 -12.18 25.72
CA VAL A 168 6.38 -12.64 25.47
C VAL A 168 5.81 -11.81 24.34
N ASP A 169 5.52 -12.48 23.23
CA ASP A 169 4.88 -11.91 22.05
C ASP A 169 3.38 -12.21 22.15
N TYR A 170 2.58 -11.18 22.40
CA TYR A 170 1.12 -11.28 22.46
C TYR A 170 0.52 -10.70 21.18
N LYS A 171 -0.34 -11.48 20.52
CA LYS A 171 -1.07 -11.07 19.33
C LYS A 171 -2.57 -11.11 19.61
N ALA A 172 -3.21 -9.96 19.44
CA ALA A 172 -4.65 -9.75 19.58
C ALA A 172 -5.29 -9.57 18.21
N SER A 173 -6.46 -10.18 17.99
CA SER A 173 -7.26 -9.94 16.79
C SER A 173 -8.42 -8.99 17.10
N ILE A 174 -8.54 -7.93 16.33
CA ILE A 174 -9.49 -6.83 16.55
C ILE A 174 -10.40 -6.72 15.32
N SER A 175 -11.66 -6.39 15.56
CA SER A 175 -12.58 -5.97 14.51
C SER A 175 -13.13 -4.58 14.76
N LEU A 176 -13.33 -3.84 13.66
CA LEU A 176 -13.98 -2.53 13.64
C LEU A 176 -15.21 -2.61 12.72
N GLU A 177 -16.33 -2.09 13.20
CA GLU A 177 -17.57 -1.99 12.44
C GLU A 177 -18.03 -0.52 12.33
N TYR A 178 -18.08 0.02 11.11
CA TYR A 178 -18.54 1.38 10.83
C TYR A 178 -19.63 1.36 9.76
N LYS A 179 -20.86 1.78 10.11
CA LYS A 179 -22.03 1.82 9.21
C LYS A 179 -22.25 0.54 8.37
N GLY A 180 -22.00 -0.63 8.97
CA GLY A 180 -22.15 -1.93 8.30
C GLY A 180 -20.93 -2.37 7.46
N LEU A 181 -19.91 -1.53 7.33
CA LEU A 181 -18.58 -1.94 6.88
C LEU A 181 -17.84 -2.62 8.03
N PHE A 182 -17.06 -3.65 7.69
CA PHE A 182 -16.37 -4.48 8.66
C PHE A 182 -14.94 -4.76 8.21
N ILE A 183 -13.99 -4.53 9.11
CA ILE A 183 -12.59 -4.93 8.94
C ILE A 183 -12.13 -5.73 10.15
N ARG A 184 -11.12 -6.57 9.91
CA ARG A 184 -10.36 -7.28 10.94
C ARG A 184 -8.88 -7.03 10.72
N PHE A 185 -8.18 -6.76 11.80
CA PHE A 185 -6.75 -6.53 11.83
C PHE A 185 -6.17 -7.09 13.13
N ASP A 186 -4.88 -7.42 13.12
CA ASP A 186 -4.19 -7.96 14.27
C ASP A 186 -3.21 -6.93 14.84
N LEU A 187 -3.09 -6.88 16.17
CA LEU A 187 -2.08 -6.08 16.87
C LEU A 187 -1.15 -6.97 17.67
N SER A 188 0.15 -6.76 17.51
CA SER A 188 1.21 -7.47 18.23
C SER A 188 1.82 -6.56 19.31
N THR A 189 2.09 -7.14 20.48
CA THR A 189 2.73 -6.49 21.61
C THR A 189 3.84 -7.37 22.17
N ILE A 190 4.93 -6.73 22.60
CA ILE A 190 6.09 -7.42 23.15
C ILE A 190 6.26 -7.03 24.62
N TYR A 191 6.44 -8.03 25.48
CA TYR A 191 6.79 -7.87 26.88
C TYR A 191 8.09 -8.60 27.21
N ASN A 192 9.03 -7.93 27.87
CA ASN A 192 10.20 -8.53 28.50
C ASN A 192 9.87 -8.80 29.98
N VAL A 193 9.54 -10.05 30.30
CA VAL A 193 9.23 -10.51 31.67
C VAL A 193 10.51 -10.95 32.35
N THR A 194 10.76 -10.48 33.57
CA THR A 194 12.04 -10.72 34.26
C THR A 194 11.90 -10.68 35.78
N GLU A 195 12.81 -11.36 36.47
CA GLU A 195 12.97 -11.25 37.93
C GLU A 195 13.61 -9.91 38.35
N ASN A 196 14.32 -9.24 37.43
CA ASN A 196 15.00 -7.97 37.70
C ASN A 196 14.79 -6.94 36.58
N PRO A 197 13.64 -6.24 36.56
CA PRO A 197 13.31 -5.23 35.55
C PRO A 197 14.34 -4.11 35.46
N THR A 198 14.86 -3.65 36.58
CA THR A 198 15.85 -2.56 36.64
C THR A 198 17.14 -2.95 35.91
N ALA A 199 17.65 -4.16 36.19
CA ALA A 199 18.85 -4.66 35.52
C ALA A 199 18.62 -4.90 34.02
N LEU A 200 17.52 -5.56 33.65
CA LEU A 200 17.24 -5.85 32.24
C LEU A 200 17.03 -4.56 31.43
N LYS A 201 16.38 -3.55 32.02
CA LYS A 201 16.22 -2.24 31.39
C LYS A 201 17.57 -1.53 31.22
N ALA A 202 18.47 -1.61 32.20
CA ALA A 202 19.83 -1.05 32.06
C ALA A 202 20.63 -1.75 30.94
N ILE A 203 20.53 -3.07 30.84
CA ILE A 203 21.13 -3.86 29.75
C ILE A 203 20.54 -3.47 28.40
N SER A 204 19.21 -3.34 28.31
CA SER A 204 18.55 -2.88 27.08
C SER A 204 19.00 -1.48 26.68
N ASN A 205 19.14 -0.55 27.63
CA ASN A 205 19.62 0.79 27.32
C ASN A 205 21.04 0.73 26.71
N ASN A 206 21.96 -0.04 27.31
CA ASN A 206 23.31 -0.22 26.78
C ASN A 206 23.30 -0.92 25.41
N THR A 207 22.38 -1.86 25.20
CA THR A 207 22.18 -2.54 23.92
C THR A 207 21.71 -1.56 22.85
N THR A 208 20.73 -0.71 23.16
CA THR A 208 20.23 0.33 22.27
C THR A 208 21.31 1.37 21.94
N THR A 209 22.10 1.80 22.93
CA THR A 209 23.24 2.70 22.70
C THR A 209 24.25 2.08 21.74
N PHE A 210 24.64 0.82 21.96
CA PHE A 210 25.53 0.11 21.05
C PHE A 210 24.95 0.03 19.64
N LEU A 211 23.67 -0.32 19.49
CA LEU A 211 23.03 -0.38 18.18
C LEU A 211 23.10 0.99 17.50
N LEU A 212 22.65 2.04 18.19
CA LEU A 212 22.62 3.40 17.66
C LEU A 212 24.01 3.83 17.17
N GLU A 213 25.06 3.62 17.95
CA GLU A 213 26.44 3.95 17.56
C GLU A 213 26.89 3.26 16.26
N ASN A 214 26.44 2.01 16.03
CA ASN A 214 26.85 1.18 14.92
C ASN A 214 25.94 1.26 13.68
N VAL A 215 24.76 1.86 13.81
CA VAL A 215 23.77 2.02 12.72
C VAL A 215 23.46 3.48 12.39
N LYS A 216 24.00 4.45 13.13
CA LYS A 216 23.76 5.89 12.90
C LYS A 216 24.03 6.32 11.46
N GLU A 217 25.08 5.80 10.82
CA GLU A 217 25.41 6.13 9.42
C GLU A 217 24.39 5.57 8.43
N TYR A 218 23.78 4.43 8.76
CA TYR A 218 22.70 3.86 7.95
C TYR A 218 21.47 4.78 8.01
N PHE A 219 21.10 5.19 9.23
CA PHE A 219 19.92 6.00 9.47
C PHE A 219 20.09 7.48 9.12
N ALA A 220 21.30 8.03 9.14
CA ALA A 220 21.58 9.38 8.66
C ALA A 220 21.25 9.56 7.17
N LYS A 221 21.37 8.49 6.37
CA LYS A 221 20.95 8.48 4.96
C LYS A 221 19.43 8.52 4.77
N LEU A 222 18.67 8.41 5.86
CA LEU A 222 17.21 8.33 5.86
C LEU A 222 16.54 9.60 6.37
N GLU A 223 17.26 10.59 6.91
CA GLU A 223 16.65 11.82 7.45
C GLU A 223 15.88 12.62 6.39
N THR A 224 16.53 12.90 5.25
CA THR A 224 15.89 13.48 4.06
C THR A 224 16.29 12.66 2.86
N VAL A 225 15.30 12.04 2.22
CA VAL A 225 15.51 11.02 1.19
C VAL A 225 14.93 11.51 -0.13
N ASP A 226 15.75 11.61 -1.18
CA ASP A 226 15.23 11.61 -2.55
C ASP A 226 14.86 10.18 -2.94
N PHE A 227 13.56 9.92 -3.03
CA PHE A 227 12.96 8.62 -3.31
C PHE A 227 13.44 8.02 -4.65
N SER A 228 13.84 8.84 -5.61
CA SER A 228 14.25 8.41 -6.95
C SER A 228 15.73 7.99 -7.04
N GLU A 229 16.56 8.52 -6.13
CA GLU A 229 18.01 8.31 -6.10
C GLU A 229 18.46 7.40 -4.96
N ASN A 230 17.68 7.31 -3.89
CA ASN A 230 18.05 6.53 -2.71
C ASN A 230 18.08 5.03 -3.01
N GLU A 231 19.24 4.41 -2.74
CA GLU A 231 19.52 2.99 -3.04
C GLU A 231 18.50 2.02 -2.42
N ILE A 232 17.91 2.38 -1.28
CA ILE A 232 16.93 1.54 -0.57
C ILE A 232 15.59 1.59 -1.31
N PHE A 233 15.08 2.80 -1.57
CA PHE A 233 13.71 2.98 -2.08
C PHE A 233 13.57 3.12 -3.58
N LYS A 234 14.69 3.26 -4.32
CA LYS A 234 14.70 3.43 -5.77
C LYS A 234 13.86 2.38 -6.51
N SER A 235 13.86 1.14 -6.03
CA SER A 235 13.06 0.07 -6.63
C SER A 235 11.55 0.38 -6.64
N LEU A 236 11.02 1.05 -5.59
CA LEU A 236 9.62 1.47 -5.51
C LEU A 236 9.32 2.65 -6.43
N TYR A 237 10.26 3.60 -6.55
CA TYR A 237 10.18 4.67 -7.56
C TYR A 237 10.12 4.10 -8.97
N ASP A 238 11.01 3.15 -9.29
CA ASP A 238 11.10 2.52 -10.61
C ASP A 238 9.81 1.73 -10.92
N LYS A 239 9.12 1.20 -9.91
CA LYS A 239 7.80 0.54 -10.00
C LYS A 239 6.59 1.50 -10.01
N GLY A 240 6.80 2.79 -9.81
CA GLY A 240 5.70 3.77 -9.75
C GLY A 240 4.82 3.67 -8.50
N ILE A 241 5.35 3.14 -7.39
CA ILE A 241 4.65 3.04 -6.10
C ILE A 241 4.96 4.31 -5.30
N TRP A 242 4.13 5.34 -5.43
CA TRP A 242 4.43 6.68 -4.88
C TRP A 242 3.44 7.12 -3.80
N ASP A 243 2.24 6.53 -3.77
CA ASP A 243 1.22 6.87 -2.77
C ASP A 243 1.29 5.92 -1.57
N PHE A 244 1.76 6.46 -0.44
CA PHE A 244 1.80 5.77 0.86
C PHE A 244 0.71 6.25 1.83
N SER A 245 -0.28 7.01 1.35
CA SER A 245 -1.33 7.58 2.21
C SER A 245 -2.18 6.50 2.89
N GLN A 246 -2.51 5.42 2.19
CA GLN A 246 -3.29 4.31 2.76
C GLN A 246 -2.45 3.25 3.47
N SER A 247 -1.27 2.94 2.93
CA SER A 247 -0.37 1.93 3.49
C SER A 247 1.08 2.29 3.22
N SER A 248 1.95 2.03 4.20
CA SER A 248 3.41 2.16 4.07
C SER A 248 4.11 0.79 4.07
N LYS A 249 3.37 -0.29 3.78
CA LYS A 249 3.88 -1.66 3.90
C LYS A 249 5.05 -1.93 2.95
N GLU A 250 4.90 -1.58 1.68
CA GLU A 250 5.94 -1.79 0.66
C GLU A 250 7.22 -1.03 1.02
N LEU A 251 7.06 0.17 1.56
CA LEU A 251 8.15 1.01 2.04
C LEU A 251 8.87 0.37 3.24
N ASP A 252 8.10 -0.09 4.23
CA ASP A 252 8.61 -0.76 5.43
C ASP A 252 9.30 -2.10 5.11
N ASP A 253 8.72 -2.91 4.21
CA ASP A 253 9.26 -4.20 3.80
C ASP A 253 10.62 -4.03 3.09
N VAL A 254 10.76 -3.02 2.22
CA VAL A 254 12.03 -2.68 1.57
C VAL A 254 13.06 -2.19 2.59
N LEU A 255 12.67 -1.33 3.52
CA LEU A 255 13.56 -0.84 4.57
C LEU A 255 14.04 -1.97 5.49
N LYS A 256 13.12 -2.86 5.91
CA LYS A 256 13.42 -4.06 6.70
C LYS A 256 14.44 -4.95 6.02
N HIS A 257 14.29 -5.18 4.72
CA HIS A 257 15.22 -5.99 3.94
C HIS A 257 16.61 -5.36 3.91
N SER A 258 16.71 -4.09 3.50
CA SER A 258 17.98 -3.34 3.45
C SER A 258 18.67 -3.30 4.82
N PHE A 259 17.91 -3.07 5.90
CA PHE A 259 18.47 -2.96 7.23
C PHE A 259 19.02 -4.31 7.75
N LYS A 260 18.36 -5.44 7.43
CA LYS A 260 18.89 -6.78 7.71
C LYS A 260 20.22 -7.03 7.02
N GLU A 261 20.31 -6.69 5.74
CA GLU A 261 21.53 -6.84 4.96
C GLU A 261 22.66 -5.97 5.53
N TYR A 262 22.34 -4.73 5.92
CA TYR A 262 23.28 -3.85 6.60
C TYR A 262 23.84 -4.48 7.88
N LEU A 263 22.98 -4.95 8.79
CA LEU A 263 23.41 -5.58 10.04
C LEU A 263 24.26 -6.83 9.78
N ALA A 264 23.87 -7.67 8.83
CA ALA A 264 24.62 -8.88 8.48
C ALA A 264 26.01 -8.58 7.87
N SER A 265 26.18 -7.43 7.21
CA SER A 265 27.45 -7.02 6.59
C SER A 265 28.49 -6.47 7.58
N LYS A 266 28.06 -6.04 8.76
CA LYS A 266 28.90 -5.32 9.74
C LYS A 266 29.52 -6.28 10.74
N LYS A 267 30.81 -6.08 11.01
CA LYS A 267 31.65 -7.00 11.80
C LYS A 267 31.23 -7.01 13.26
N GLU A 268 30.74 -5.86 13.73
CA GLU A 268 30.35 -5.56 15.10
C GLU A 268 29.16 -6.42 15.57
N PHE A 269 28.31 -6.87 14.62
CA PHE A 269 27.16 -7.74 14.87
C PHE A 269 27.42 -9.24 14.66
N LYS A 270 28.61 -9.65 14.19
CA LYS A 270 28.90 -11.04 13.81
C LYS A 270 28.66 -12.06 14.93
N ASP A 271 28.95 -11.66 16.17
CA ASP A 271 28.80 -12.50 17.38
C ASP A 271 27.64 -11.99 18.25
N ILE A 272 26.57 -11.49 17.63
CA ILE A 272 25.36 -11.06 18.32
C ILE A 272 24.20 -11.84 17.71
N GLU A 273 23.43 -12.52 18.55
CA GLU A 273 22.19 -13.14 18.10
C GLU A 273 21.14 -12.05 17.86
N ILE A 274 20.78 -11.84 16.60
CA ILE A 274 19.76 -10.88 16.17
C ILE A 274 18.60 -11.62 15.53
N THR A 275 17.39 -11.44 16.05
CA THR A 275 16.15 -11.93 15.43
C THR A 275 15.16 -10.77 15.25
N TYR A 276 14.15 -10.96 14.42
CA TYR A 276 13.25 -9.87 14.00
C TYR A 276 11.81 -10.20 14.36
N ASN A 277 11.08 -9.19 14.84
CA ASN A 277 9.66 -9.29 15.17
C ASN A 277 8.79 -9.04 13.94
N ASP A 278 7.59 -9.62 13.94
CA ASP A 278 6.56 -9.36 12.92
C ASP A 278 5.78 -8.08 13.26
N VAL A 279 6.51 -6.96 13.24
CA VAL A 279 6.01 -5.60 13.48
C VAL A 279 6.69 -4.64 12.51
N ASP A 280 6.11 -3.46 12.29
CA ASP A 280 6.70 -2.44 11.42
C ASP A 280 8.01 -1.89 12.00
N LEU A 281 9.01 -1.73 11.14
CA LEU A 281 10.27 -1.05 11.47
C LEU A 281 10.05 0.46 11.41
N MET A 282 9.21 0.95 10.49
CA MET A 282 8.85 2.35 10.38
C MET A 282 7.35 2.58 10.56
N THR A 283 6.98 3.62 11.30
CA THR A 283 5.60 4.03 11.49
C THR A 283 5.41 5.44 10.98
N LYS A 284 4.33 5.66 10.22
CA LYS A 284 4.02 6.98 9.68
C LYS A 284 3.78 8.00 10.80
N SER A 285 4.51 9.11 10.78
CA SER A 285 4.36 10.23 11.70
C SER A 285 3.58 11.40 11.10
N ALA A 286 3.73 11.64 9.79
CA ALA A 286 2.97 12.63 9.03
C ALA A 286 2.57 12.10 7.65
N GLU A 287 1.38 12.49 7.19
CA GLU A 287 0.91 12.18 5.84
C GLU A 287 1.72 12.94 4.78
N GLY A 288 1.90 12.30 3.62
CA GLY A 288 2.47 12.93 2.44
C GLY A 288 1.46 13.82 1.70
N ASP A 289 2.00 14.61 0.78
CA ASP A 289 1.23 15.48 -0.10
C ASP A 289 0.41 14.67 -1.11
N LEU A 290 0.96 13.54 -1.59
CA LEU A 290 0.32 12.67 -2.57
C LEU A 290 -0.65 11.68 -1.91
N ASN A 291 -1.86 11.59 -2.44
CA ASN A 291 -2.88 10.64 -1.99
C ASN A 291 -3.88 10.29 -3.10
N SER A 292 -4.78 9.36 -2.80
CA SER A 292 -5.82 8.89 -3.74
C SER A 292 -6.69 9.99 -4.38
N LYS A 293 -6.86 11.15 -3.72
CA LYS A 293 -7.73 12.26 -4.19
C LYS A 293 -7.03 13.23 -5.13
N ASN A 294 -5.69 13.26 -5.15
CA ASN A 294 -4.94 14.24 -5.92
C ASN A 294 -3.89 13.64 -6.87
N LYS A 295 -3.71 12.32 -6.86
CA LYS A 295 -2.76 11.62 -7.75
C LYS A 295 -3.31 11.32 -9.14
N GLY A 296 -4.59 11.53 -9.40
CA GLY A 296 -5.25 11.14 -10.64
C GLY A 296 -6.70 11.59 -10.76
N TYR A 297 -7.34 11.27 -11.88
CA TYR A 297 -8.75 11.55 -12.14
C TYR A 297 -9.57 10.27 -12.33
N ASP A 298 -10.52 10.04 -11.44
CA ASP A 298 -11.48 8.92 -11.52
C ASP A 298 -12.85 9.44 -11.95
N GLY A 299 -13.19 9.20 -13.21
CA GLY A 299 -14.43 9.69 -13.81
C GLY A 299 -15.69 8.92 -13.41
N ILE A 300 -15.59 7.88 -12.58
CA ILE A 300 -16.75 7.27 -11.93
C ILE A 300 -17.09 8.02 -10.63
N THR A 301 -16.09 8.41 -9.84
CA THR A 301 -16.30 9.04 -8.53
C THR A 301 -16.29 10.58 -8.57
N ASP A 302 -15.57 11.19 -9.53
CA ASP A 302 -15.46 12.65 -9.74
C ASP A 302 -16.20 13.10 -11.04
N ASN A 303 -17.51 12.86 -11.12
CA ASN A 303 -18.30 13.17 -12.32
C ASN A 303 -18.37 14.66 -12.69
N TYR A 304 -18.14 15.58 -11.73
CA TYR A 304 -18.24 17.04 -11.95
C TYR A 304 -17.11 17.62 -12.81
N LYS A 305 -15.94 16.97 -12.88
CA LYS A 305 -14.80 17.42 -13.71
C LYS A 305 -14.79 16.82 -15.11
N GLN A 306 -15.72 15.90 -15.42
CA GLN A 306 -15.62 15.06 -16.60
C GLN A 306 -15.52 15.82 -17.92
N LYS A 307 -16.29 16.92 -18.08
CA LYS A 307 -16.21 17.76 -19.28
C LYS A 307 -14.86 18.47 -19.43
N ALA A 308 -14.28 18.89 -18.31
CA ALA A 308 -12.98 19.56 -18.27
C ALA A 308 -11.81 18.59 -18.49
N LEU A 309 -12.04 17.28 -18.31
CA LEU A 309 -10.99 16.26 -18.33
C LEU A 309 -11.07 15.30 -19.54
N THR A 310 -11.84 15.64 -20.57
CA THR A 310 -11.89 14.85 -21.81
C THR A 310 -10.58 14.92 -22.61
N LEU A 311 -10.32 13.88 -23.41
CA LEU A 311 -9.14 13.84 -24.29
C LEU A 311 -9.05 15.05 -25.21
N SER A 312 -10.18 15.53 -25.75
CA SER A 312 -10.22 16.67 -26.66
C SER A 312 -9.70 17.97 -26.07
N ASN A 313 -9.67 18.11 -24.74
CA ASN A 313 -9.25 19.37 -24.10
C ASN A 313 -7.75 19.59 -24.13
N TRP A 314 -6.94 18.53 -24.28
CA TRP A 314 -5.49 18.65 -24.39
C TRP A 314 -4.94 18.15 -25.73
N ILE A 315 -5.66 17.25 -26.40
CA ILE A 315 -5.32 16.78 -27.74
C ILE A 315 -5.83 17.74 -28.83
N GLY A 316 -6.85 18.53 -28.52
CA GLY A 316 -7.63 19.30 -29.49
C GLY A 316 -8.70 18.43 -30.15
N ALA A 317 -9.88 19.01 -30.40
CA ALA A 317 -10.95 18.31 -31.09
C ALA A 317 -10.58 18.03 -32.56
N GLN A 318 -10.72 16.78 -32.98
CA GLN A 318 -10.44 16.31 -34.34
C GLN A 318 -11.67 15.62 -34.92
N THR A 319 -12.02 15.95 -36.18
CA THR A 319 -13.20 15.38 -36.86
C THR A 319 -12.88 14.63 -38.16
N ASN A 320 -11.62 14.70 -38.63
CA ASN A 320 -11.23 14.22 -39.97
C ASN A 320 -10.00 13.29 -39.97
N GLY A 321 -9.70 12.62 -38.86
CA GLY A 321 -8.44 11.88 -38.73
C GLY A 321 -7.54 12.49 -37.67
N TRP A 322 -6.78 11.66 -36.97
CA TRP A 322 -5.86 12.14 -35.93
C TRP A 322 -4.56 11.33 -35.81
N GLU A 323 -4.25 10.50 -36.82
CA GLU A 323 -2.93 9.85 -36.96
C GLU A 323 -1.73 10.83 -36.98
N ASP A 324 -1.90 12.02 -37.56
CA ASP A 324 -0.86 13.05 -37.71
C ASP A 324 -0.95 14.18 -36.67
N LEU A 325 -1.55 13.90 -35.50
CA LEU A 325 -1.67 14.89 -34.42
C LEU A 325 -0.31 15.48 -34.03
N ALA A 326 -0.22 16.81 -34.15
CA ALA A 326 0.88 17.62 -33.63
C ALA A 326 0.73 17.85 -32.12
N ILE A 327 0.58 16.76 -31.35
CA ILE A 327 0.58 16.77 -29.89
C ILE A 327 1.97 16.41 -29.37
N SER A 328 2.41 17.16 -28.36
CA SER A 328 3.69 17.01 -27.68
C SER A 328 3.49 16.38 -26.30
N THR A 329 4.55 15.77 -25.78
CA THR A 329 4.57 15.28 -24.38
C THR A 329 4.28 16.42 -23.39
N SER A 330 4.77 17.64 -23.66
CA SER A 330 4.50 18.80 -22.81
C SER A 330 3.02 19.17 -22.74
N ASP A 331 2.23 18.92 -23.80
CA ASP A 331 0.79 19.18 -23.78
C ASP A 331 0.08 18.26 -22.78
N PHE A 332 0.44 16.97 -22.77
CA PHE A 332 -0.06 16.03 -21.77
C PHE A 332 0.37 16.43 -20.36
N VAL A 333 1.67 16.66 -20.13
CA VAL A 333 2.20 16.97 -18.80
C VAL A 333 1.55 18.21 -18.23
N LYS A 334 1.42 19.27 -19.04
CA LYS A 334 0.74 20.51 -18.65
C LYS A 334 -0.73 20.24 -18.30
N PHE A 335 -1.47 19.55 -19.17
CA PHE A 335 -2.87 19.22 -18.90
C PHE A 335 -3.03 18.41 -17.61
N TYR A 336 -2.19 17.40 -17.43
CA TYR A 336 -2.23 16.52 -16.27
C TYR A 336 -2.01 17.32 -14.99
N ARG A 337 -0.96 18.15 -14.95
CA ARG A 337 -0.70 19.06 -13.82
C ARG A 337 -1.87 20.00 -13.60
N ASP A 338 -2.26 20.77 -14.61
CA ASP A 338 -3.22 21.85 -14.44
C ASP A 338 -4.63 21.36 -14.02
N ASN A 339 -5.00 20.12 -14.38
CA ASN A 339 -6.39 19.67 -14.26
C ASN A 339 -6.60 18.32 -13.55
N VAL A 340 -5.61 17.42 -13.58
CA VAL A 340 -5.75 16.04 -13.07
C VAL A 340 -5.00 15.89 -11.74
N GLY A 341 -3.67 15.85 -11.79
CA GLY A 341 -2.80 15.74 -10.64
C GLY A 341 -2.29 17.11 -10.21
N THR A 342 -3.18 17.98 -9.72
CA THR A 342 -2.83 19.36 -9.37
C THR A 342 -1.81 19.47 -8.23
N ILE A 343 -1.57 18.38 -7.50
CA ILE A 343 -0.49 18.33 -6.51
C ILE A 343 0.90 18.41 -7.16
N PHE A 344 1.00 18.03 -8.44
CA PHE A 344 2.20 18.19 -9.25
C PHE A 344 2.29 19.60 -9.88
N SER A 345 1.39 20.51 -9.50
CA SER A 345 1.30 21.88 -10.01
C SER A 345 1.74 22.88 -8.95
N GLN A 346 3.04 23.07 -8.76
CA GLN A 346 3.61 24.29 -8.18
C GLN A 346 5.15 24.33 -8.29
N ASP A 347 5.69 25.54 -8.07
CA ASP A 347 7.05 26.05 -8.32
C ASP A 347 8.18 25.01 -8.38
N ASN A 348 9.05 25.16 -9.39
CA ASN A 348 10.21 24.32 -9.72
C ASN A 348 11.28 24.18 -8.60
N SER A 349 10.99 24.52 -7.34
CA SER A 349 11.93 24.61 -6.23
C SER A 349 11.60 23.74 -5.01
N THR A 350 10.42 23.11 -4.92
CA THR A 350 10.07 22.25 -3.76
C THR A 350 9.77 20.81 -4.17
N ASP A 351 10.48 19.88 -3.53
CA ASP A 351 10.20 18.45 -3.65
C ASP A 351 8.82 18.11 -3.09
N LEU A 352 8.20 17.06 -3.62
CA LEU A 352 6.92 16.54 -3.15
C LEU A 352 7.14 15.62 -1.95
N SER A 353 6.53 15.88 -0.80
CA SER A 353 6.64 14.96 0.34
C SER A 353 5.74 13.75 0.14
N LEU A 354 6.31 12.55 0.23
CA LEU A 354 5.57 11.28 0.24
C LEU A 354 5.21 10.82 1.67
N GLY A 355 5.67 11.56 2.68
CA GLY A 355 5.37 11.35 4.08
C GLY A 355 6.61 11.36 4.97
N SER A 356 6.36 11.39 6.28
CA SER A 356 7.39 11.28 7.31
C SER A 356 7.15 10.06 8.19
N PHE A 357 8.23 9.40 8.60
CA PHE A 357 8.19 8.11 9.28
C PHE A 357 9.18 8.04 10.45
N ILE A 358 8.75 7.50 11.58
CA ILE A 358 9.58 7.24 12.75
C ILE A 358 10.08 5.80 12.68
N ILE A 359 11.35 5.58 12.97
CA ILE A 359 11.94 4.23 13.02
C ILE A 359 11.87 3.66 14.44
N ASN A 360 11.43 2.41 14.58
CA ASN A 360 11.17 1.73 15.85
C ASN A 360 12.16 0.60 16.12
N TRP A 361 12.70 0.54 17.34
CA TRP A 361 13.54 -0.57 17.80
C TRP A 361 12.77 -1.87 18.05
N ASN A 362 11.44 -1.79 18.19
CA ASN A 362 10.56 -2.94 18.44
C ASN A 362 10.70 -4.04 17.38
N TYR A 363 11.23 -3.72 16.20
CA TYR A 363 11.53 -4.68 15.16
C TYR A 363 12.64 -5.67 15.52
N ILE A 364 13.58 -5.29 16.38
CA ILE A 364 14.79 -6.05 16.66
C ILE A 364 14.69 -6.75 18.01
N ASN A 365 15.20 -7.98 18.06
CA ASN A 365 15.55 -8.67 19.29
C ASN A 365 17.03 -8.98 19.32
N ILE A 366 17.64 -8.87 20.50
CA ILE A 366 19.04 -9.20 20.75
C ILE A 366 19.09 -10.28 21.82
N TYR A 367 19.65 -11.45 21.50
CA TYR A 367 19.68 -12.63 22.39
C TYR A 367 18.28 -12.94 22.98
N GLY A 368 17.26 -12.87 22.13
CA GLY A 368 15.86 -13.08 22.49
C GLY A 368 15.15 -11.88 23.16
N MET A 369 15.89 -10.91 23.72
CA MET A 369 15.28 -9.72 24.34
C MET A 369 14.73 -8.77 23.28
N GLY A 370 13.44 -8.46 23.35
CA GLY A 370 12.85 -7.43 22.49
C GLY A 370 13.36 -6.05 22.86
N LEU A 371 13.63 -5.21 21.87
CA LEU A 371 14.00 -3.82 22.11
C LEU A 371 12.78 -2.91 22.08
N SER A 372 12.90 -1.76 22.74
CA SER A 372 11.83 -0.78 22.89
C SER A 372 12.34 0.60 22.52
N GLY A 373 11.47 1.43 21.96
CA GLY A 373 11.84 2.82 21.70
C GLY A 373 11.89 3.14 20.23
N ASN A 374 12.16 4.41 19.95
CA ASN A 374 12.41 4.89 18.60
C ASN A 374 13.91 5.04 18.43
N VAL A 375 14.39 4.96 17.20
CA VAL A 375 15.75 5.40 16.86
C VAL A 375 15.82 6.89 17.14
N GLN A 376 16.87 7.36 17.81
CA GLN A 376 17.05 8.77 18.14
C GLN A 376 18.21 9.37 17.35
N THR A 377 18.14 10.66 17.06
CA THR A 377 19.24 11.47 16.52
C THR A 377 20.30 11.72 17.60
N THR A 378 21.42 12.34 17.22
CA THR A 378 22.47 12.73 18.17
C THR A 378 21.99 13.70 19.26
N ASP A 379 20.90 14.41 19.00
CA ASP A 379 20.31 15.39 19.91
C ASP A 379 19.28 14.77 20.86
N GLY A 380 19.02 13.47 20.74
CA GLY A 380 18.07 12.72 21.57
C GLY A 380 16.61 12.79 21.11
N GLU A 381 16.34 13.43 19.97
CA GLU A 381 15.03 13.48 19.32
C GLU A 381 14.78 12.21 18.51
N ASP A 382 13.52 11.84 18.29
CA ASP A 382 13.20 10.70 17.42
C ASP A 382 13.68 10.97 15.99
N LEU A 383 14.36 9.98 15.40
CA LEU A 383 14.73 10.01 13.99
C LEU A 383 13.47 9.96 13.14
N VAL A 384 13.23 11.04 12.40
CA VAL A 384 12.15 11.14 11.42
C VAL A 384 12.75 11.06 10.02
N ALA A 385 12.41 9.98 9.31
CA ALA A 385 12.73 9.83 7.91
C ALA A 385 11.68 10.55 7.07
N THR A 386 12.09 11.59 6.34
CA THR A 386 11.21 12.32 5.41
C THR A 386 11.53 11.90 3.99
N ILE A 387 10.53 11.32 3.32
CA ILE A 387 10.68 10.81 1.97
C ILE A 387 10.11 11.83 1.01
N ASN A 388 10.95 12.31 0.10
CA ASN A 388 10.60 13.32 -0.88
C ASN A 388 10.82 12.79 -2.29
N LEU A 389 10.00 13.25 -3.22
CA LEU A 389 10.16 12.98 -4.63
C LEU A 389 10.52 14.28 -5.35
N SER A 390 11.70 14.32 -5.96
CA SER A 390 12.20 15.54 -6.59
C SER A 390 11.46 15.87 -7.89
N GLN A 391 11.34 17.16 -8.19
CA GLN A 391 10.66 17.63 -9.41
C GLN A 391 11.23 17.02 -10.70
N PRO A 392 12.57 16.89 -10.89
CA PRO A 392 13.12 16.23 -12.07
C PRO A 392 12.67 14.76 -12.20
N ALA A 393 12.53 14.04 -11.07
CA ALA A 393 12.08 12.66 -11.06
C ALA A 393 10.59 12.54 -11.43
N ILE A 394 9.76 13.50 -10.99
CA ILE A 394 8.35 13.63 -11.39
C ILE A 394 8.24 13.96 -12.88
N ASP A 395 8.97 14.98 -13.34
CA ASP A 395 9.00 15.42 -14.73
C ASP A 395 9.35 14.28 -15.68
N LYS A 396 10.38 13.50 -15.34
CA LYS A 396 10.83 12.35 -16.12
C LYS A 396 9.69 11.34 -16.31
N LYS A 397 9.06 10.92 -15.23
CA LYS A 397 8.03 9.86 -15.24
C LYS A 397 6.72 10.34 -15.87
N LEU A 398 6.28 11.57 -15.61
CA LEU A 398 5.13 12.17 -16.32
C LEU A 398 5.40 12.33 -17.81
N SER A 399 6.63 12.69 -18.20
CA SER A 399 7.02 12.79 -19.61
C SER A 399 7.04 11.43 -20.30
N ASN A 400 7.58 10.39 -19.66
CA ASN A 400 7.58 9.03 -20.18
C ASN A 400 6.14 8.52 -20.33
N TRP A 401 5.30 8.72 -19.33
CA TRP A 401 3.89 8.35 -19.39
C TRP A 401 3.14 9.08 -20.50
N GLY A 402 3.32 10.40 -20.63
CA GLY A 402 2.74 11.20 -21.71
C GLY A 402 3.18 10.74 -23.09
N LYS A 403 4.47 10.42 -23.27
CA LYS A 403 4.99 9.85 -24.52
C LYS A 403 4.33 8.52 -24.85
N ILE A 404 4.13 7.64 -23.85
CA ILE A 404 3.45 6.36 -24.04
C ILE A 404 1.99 6.57 -24.44
N ILE A 405 1.23 7.42 -23.72
CA ILE A 405 -0.18 7.72 -24.03
C ILE A 405 -0.30 8.28 -25.45
N ILE A 406 0.53 9.26 -25.82
CA ILE A 406 0.52 9.87 -27.15
C ILE A 406 0.81 8.82 -28.23
N THR A 407 1.76 7.93 -27.99
CA THR A 407 2.12 6.86 -28.94
C THR A 407 1.02 5.82 -29.05
N PHE A 408 0.40 5.41 -27.93
CA PHE A 408 -0.76 4.52 -27.89
C PHE A 408 -1.93 5.10 -28.68
N ILE A 409 -2.21 6.38 -28.46
CA ILE A 409 -3.23 7.16 -29.18
C ILE A 409 -2.88 7.09 -30.67
N LYS A 410 -1.72 7.58 -31.11
CA LYS A 410 -1.31 7.59 -32.53
C LYS A 410 -1.32 6.21 -33.20
N TYR A 411 -0.94 5.16 -32.47
CA TYR A 411 -0.90 3.79 -32.96
C TYR A 411 -2.28 3.30 -33.44
N TYR A 412 -3.31 3.60 -32.66
CA TYR A 412 -4.69 3.29 -33.01
C TYR A 412 -5.28 4.34 -33.96
N GLY A 413 -4.91 5.61 -33.81
CA GLY A 413 -5.44 6.70 -34.62
C GLY A 413 -6.98 6.71 -34.64
N GLY A 414 -7.59 7.40 -35.59
CA GLY A 414 -9.03 7.30 -35.80
C GLY A 414 -9.65 8.55 -36.40
N LYS A 415 -10.97 8.55 -36.58
CA LYS A 415 -11.67 9.63 -37.28
C LYS A 415 -12.00 10.83 -36.41
N THR A 416 -12.42 10.58 -35.16
CA THR A 416 -12.99 11.62 -34.32
C THR A 416 -12.51 11.49 -32.87
N ILE A 417 -11.97 12.57 -32.33
CA ILE A 417 -11.87 12.84 -30.90
C ILE A 417 -12.57 14.19 -30.69
N ASP A 418 -13.70 14.18 -30.01
CA ASP A 418 -14.35 15.41 -29.56
C ASP A 418 -14.76 15.26 -28.09
N GLY A 419 -15.34 16.31 -27.50
CA GLY A 419 -15.77 16.29 -26.10
C GLY A 419 -16.92 15.32 -25.78
N VAL A 420 -17.30 14.46 -26.74
CA VAL A 420 -18.43 13.51 -26.70
C VAL A 420 -18.04 12.14 -27.27
N LYS A 421 -17.09 12.02 -28.20
CA LYS A 421 -16.77 10.76 -28.90
C LYS A 421 -15.28 10.59 -29.05
N ASN A 422 -14.80 9.42 -28.63
CA ASN A 422 -13.43 8.97 -28.83
C ASN A 422 -13.46 7.74 -29.74
N ILE A 423 -13.12 7.94 -31.01
CA ILE A 423 -13.11 6.88 -32.04
C ILE A 423 -11.68 6.47 -32.32
N PHE A 424 -11.34 5.25 -31.91
CA PHE A 424 -10.07 4.60 -32.18
C PHE A 424 -10.15 3.69 -33.41
N GLY A 425 -9.17 3.79 -34.30
CA GLY A 425 -9.00 2.94 -35.47
C GLY A 425 -8.32 1.63 -35.11
N VAL A 426 -8.83 0.51 -35.63
CA VAL A 426 -8.21 -0.82 -35.47
C VAL A 426 -8.16 -1.55 -36.81
N THR A 427 -7.22 -2.49 -36.94
CA THR A 427 -7.13 -3.32 -38.14
C THR A 427 -8.33 -4.28 -38.24
N ASP A 428 -8.58 -4.78 -39.45
CA ASP A 428 -9.60 -5.79 -39.71
C ASP A 428 -9.45 -7.05 -38.85
N GLN A 429 -8.20 -7.50 -38.67
CA GLN A 429 -7.88 -8.68 -37.88
C GLN A 429 -8.15 -8.42 -36.40
N LEU A 430 -7.65 -7.30 -35.87
CA LEU A 430 -7.86 -6.94 -34.47
C LEU A 430 -9.35 -6.72 -34.17
N PHE A 431 -10.12 -6.11 -35.08
CA PHE A 431 -11.55 -5.89 -34.89
C PHE A 431 -12.34 -7.21 -34.77
N LYS A 432 -11.96 -8.26 -35.52
CA LYS A 432 -12.57 -9.60 -35.38
C LYS A 432 -12.31 -10.18 -33.99
N GLU A 433 -11.11 -10.02 -33.47
CA GLU A 433 -10.76 -10.48 -32.13
C GLU A 433 -11.47 -9.68 -31.03
N ILE A 434 -11.50 -8.35 -31.15
CA ILE A 434 -12.27 -7.44 -30.30
C ILE A 434 -13.74 -7.85 -30.25
N SER A 435 -14.36 -8.12 -31.41
CA SER A 435 -15.77 -8.53 -31.51
C SER A 435 -16.04 -9.82 -30.73
N ARG A 436 -15.14 -10.80 -30.83
CA ARG A 436 -15.23 -12.08 -30.10
C ARG A 436 -15.03 -11.88 -28.59
N LYS A 437 -14.06 -11.06 -28.19
CA LYS A 437 -13.76 -10.76 -26.78
C LYS A 437 -14.88 -9.97 -26.09
N ASN A 438 -15.47 -9.01 -26.80
CA ASN A 438 -16.62 -8.22 -26.35
C ASN A 438 -17.79 -9.13 -25.93
N GLN A 439 -18.10 -10.16 -26.72
CA GLN A 439 -19.19 -11.10 -26.40
C GLN A 439 -18.93 -11.93 -25.12
N LYS A 440 -17.66 -12.20 -24.81
CA LYS A 440 -17.26 -13.01 -23.66
C LYS A 440 -17.27 -12.19 -22.36
N ASN A 441 -16.46 -11.14 -22.31
CA ASN A 441 -16.17 -10.37 -21.09
C ASN A 441 -16.30 -8.85 -21.29
N GLY A 442 -16.90 -8.40 -22.39
CA GLY A 442 -17.16 -6.98 -22.65
C GLY A 442 -15.89 -6.13 -22.74
N LEU A 443 -16.01 -4.89 -22.25
CA LEU A 443 -14.96 -3.86 -22.32
C LEU A 443 -13.62 -4.32 -21.71
N LYS A 444 -13.62 -5.12 -20.63
CA LYS A 444 -12.40 -5.57 -19.95
C LYS A 444 -11.45 -6.34 -20.86
N ASP A 445 -11.95 -7.35 -21.56
CA ASP A 445 -11.12 -8.17 -22.44
C ASP A 445 -10.74 -7.42 -23.72
N VAL A 446 -11.57 -6.47 -24.17
CA VAL A 446 -11.26 -5.64 -25.35
C VAL A 446 -10.12 -4.68 -25.04
N ILE A 447 -10.19 -3.99 -23.91
CA ILE A 447 -9.14 -3.07 -23.47
C ILE A 447 -7.82 -3.81 -23.25
N LYS A 448 -7.86 -4.98 -22.60
CA LYS A 448 -6.66 -5.83 -22.47
C LYS A 448 -6.05 -6.19 -23.82
N LEU A 449 -6.87 -6.58 -24.79
CA LEU A 449 -6.39 -6.94 -26.13
C LEU A 449 -5.69 -5.74 -26.82
N LEU A 450 -6.21 -4.52 -26.64
CA LEU A 450 -5.60 -3.30 -27.17
C LEU A 450 -4.27 -2.97 -26.50
N VAL A 451 -4.13 -3.20 -25.20
CA VAL A 451 -2.84 -3.02 -24.51
C VAL A 451 -1.83 -4.03 -25.02
N ASP A 452 -2.20 -5.31 -25.09
CA ASP A 452 -1.32 -6.38 -25.53
C ASP A 452 -0.85 -6.17 -26.98
N ASP A 453 -1.74 -5.75 -27.89
CA ASP A 453 -1.42 -5.43 -29.29
C ASP A 453 -0.48 -4.22 -29.41
N PHE A 454 -0.73 -3.14 -28.66
CA PHE A 454 0.14 -1.97 -28.64
C PHE A 454 1.54 -2.30 -28.10
N LYS A 455 1.62 -2.96 -26.92
CA LYS A 455 2.91 -3.33 -26.31
C LYS A 455 3.71 -4.31 -27.18
N GLY A 456 3.05 -5.09 -28.03
CA GLY A 456 3.69 -5.99 -29.00
C GLY A 456 4.15 -5.30 -30.30
N SER A 457 3.77 -4.04 -30.53
CA SER A 457 4.06 -3.31 -31.76
C SER A 457 5.47 -2.72 -31.82
N ASP A 458 5.98 -2.47 -33.02
CA ASP A 458 7.26 -1.76 -33.23
C ASP A 458 7.22 -0.32 -32.69
N ASP A 459 6.05 0.32 -32.70
CA ASP A 459 5.87 1.69 -32.21
C ASP A 459 6.09 1.80 -30.67
N ALA A 460 6.03 0.68 -29.93
CA ALA A 460 6.17 0.66 -28.47
C ALA A 460 7.56 0.25 -27.96
N LYS A 461 8.38 -0.43 -28.77
CA LYS A 461 9.59 -1.14 -28.31
C LYS A 461 10.64 -0.28 -27.58
N ASP A 462 10.73 1.00 -27.94
CA ASP A 462 11.73 1.93 -27.40
C ASP A 462 11.14 2.95 -26.41
N LEU A 463 9.92 2.69 -25.91
CA LEU A 463 9.29 3.54 -24.91
C LEU A 463 9.82 3.20 -23.51
N GLU A 464 10.54 4.14 -22.90
CA GLU A 464 10.93 4.04 -21.48
C GLU A 464 9.68 3.94 -20.60
N ASP A 465 9.75 3.12 -19.55
CA ASP A 465 8.67 2.86 -18.59
C ASP A 465 7.39 2.23 -19.18
N LEU A 466 7.44 1.63 -20.37
CA LEU A 466 6.29 0.92 -20.98
C LEU A 466 5.68 -0.14 -20.07
N ASP A 467 6.50 -0.75 -19.23
CA ASP A 467 6.12 -1.80 -18.28
C ASP A 467 5.13 -1.28 -17.23
N LEU A 468 5.28 0.00 -16.84
CA LEU A 468 4.42 0.68 -15.87
C LEU A 468 3.09 1.13 -16.47
N PHE A 469 3.01 1.26 -17.80
CA PHE A 469 1.81 1.69 -18.48
C PHE A 469 0.76 0.59 -18.56
N ASN A 470 -0.49 0.94 -18.28
CA ASN A 470 -1.65 0.14 -18.64
C ASN A 470 -2.79 1.02 -19.17
N PHE A 471 -3.68 0.41 -19.92
CA PHE A 471 -5.00 0.95 -20.20
C PHE A 471 -6.00 -0.10 -19.70
N MET A 472 -6.80 0.23 -18.70
CA MET A 472 -7.66 -0.74 -18.03
C MET A 472 -9.07 -0.22 -17.81
N VAL A 473 -10.00 -1.14 -17.61
CA VAL A 473 -11.37 -0.81 -17.20
C VAL A 473 -11.38 -0.51 -15.70
N HIS A 474 -12.12 0.52 -15.28
CA HIS A 474 -12.25 0.87 -13.86
C HIS A 474 -12.77 -0.32 -13.05
N PRO A 475 -12.20 -0.63 -11.87
CA PRO A 475 -12.64 -1.78 -11.07
C PRO A 475 -14.14 -1.79 -10.72
N GLN A 476 -14.76 -0.61 -10.62
CA GLN A 476 -16.20 -0.46 -10.37
C GLN A 476 -17.08 -0.63 -11.63
N THR A 477 -16.48 -0.65 -12.83
CA THR A 477 -17.25 -0.93 -14.06
C THR A 477 -17.69 -2.41 -14.05
N PRO A 478 -18.97 -2.71 -14.37
CA PRO A 478 -19.49 -4.07 -14.37
C PRO A 478 -18.62 -5.07 -15.15
N LYS A 479 -18.36 -6.25 -14.55
CA LYS A 479 -17.50 -7.30 -15.12
C LYS A 479 -17.91 -7.73 -16.54
N LYS A 480 -19.18 -7.59 -16.90
CA LYS A 480 -19.68 -7.87 -18.24
C LYS A 480 -20.44 -6.65 -18.76
N TYR A 481 -19.72 -5.76 -19.42
CA TYR A 481 -20.26 -4.57 -20.07
C TYR A 481 -20.05 -4.68 -21.60
N PRO A 482 -20.95 -5.38 -22.33
CA PRO A 482 -20.79 -5.59 -23.76
C PRO A 482 -21.15 -4.31 -24.54
N GLY A 483 -20.32 -3.96 -25.51
CA GLY A 483 -20.60 -2.89 -26.46
C GLY A 483 -21.46 -3.40 -27.61
N ILE A 484 -22.08 -2.46 -28.33
CA ILE A 484 -22.94 -2.73 -29.48
C ILE A 484 -22.11 -2.67 -30.76
N ILE A 485 -22.27 -3.63 -31.68
CA ILE A 485 -21.56 -3.63 -32.97
C ILE A 485 -22.50 -3.16 -34.09
N ILE A 486 -22.12 -2.10 -34.79
CA ILE A 486 -22.84 -1.56 -35.95
C ILE A 486 -21.82 -1.16 -37.02
N ASN A 487 -22.01 -1.57 -38.27
CA ASN A 487 -21.17 -1.17 -39.41
C ASN A 487 -19.65 -1.27 -39.15
N ARG A 488 -19.19 -2.40 -38.59
CA ARG A 488 -17.78 -2.66 -38.23
C ARG A 488 -17.20 -1.65 -37.22
N ARG A 489 -18.05 -1.13 -36.36
CA ARG A 489 -17.69 -0.30 -35.20
C ARG A 489 -18.31 -0.88 -33.94
N LEU A 490 -17.55 -0.90 -32.87
CA LEU A 490 -17.95 -1.33 -31.54
C LEU A 490 -18.14 -0.10 -30.66
N PHE A 491 -19.34 0.08 -30.11
CA PHE A 491 -19.76 1.26 -29.37
C PHE A 491 -19.96 0.93 -27.89
N TRP A 492 -19.34 1.75 -27.04
CA TRP A 492 -19.69 1.91 -25.63
C TRP A 492 -20.09 3.36 -25.41
N ASP A 493 -21.39 3.64 -25.43
CA ASP A 493 -21.99 4.97 -25.28
C ASP A 493 -22.91 5.03 -24.04
N SER A 494 -23.55 6.18 -23.80
CA SER A 494 -24.53 6.36 -22.71
C SER A 494 -25.87 5.69 -22.91
N LEU A 495 -26.09 4.96 -24.00
CA LEU A 495 -27.32 4.18 -24.14
C LEU A 495 -27.31 2.99 -23.17
N GLY A 496 -26.14 2.63 -22.62
CA GLY A 496 -26.03 1.77 -21.44
C GLY A 496 -26.46 2.52 -20.17
N LYS A 497 -27.41 1.93 -19.41
CA LYS A 497 -27.90 2.48 -18.13
C LYS A 497 -26.85 2.52 -17.01
N GLN A 498 -25.61 2.10 -17.26
CA GLN A 498 -24.57 1.97 -16.24
C GLN A 498 -23.33 2.78 -16.66
N PRO A 499 -22.75 3.58 -15.75
CA PRO A 499 -21.54 4.32 -16.04
C PRO A 499 -20.37 3.35 -16.27
N TRP A 500 -19.46 3.75 -17.16
CA TRP A 500 -18.21 3.04 -17.43
C TRP A 500 -17.06 4.03 -17.44
N ALA A 501 -15.87 3.54 -17.07
CA ALA A 501 -14.63 4.28 -17.24
C ALA A 501 -13.49 3.35 -17.63
N VAL A 502 -12.58 3.89 -18.44
CA VAL A 502 -11.30 3.29 -18.77
C VAL A 502 -10.20 4.25 -18.34
N LEU A 503 -9.09 3.73 -17.84
CA LEU A 503 -8.02 4.51 -17.24
C LEU A 503 -6.72 4.20 -17.95
N PHE A 504 -6.02 5.25 -18.36
CA PHE A 504 -4.58 5.16 -18.48
C PHE A 504 -4.02 5.13 -17.06
N THR A 505 -3.20 4.13 -16.75
CA THR A 505 -2.53 4.01 -15.45
C THR A 505 -1.04 3.95 -15.66
N PHE A 506 -0.30 4.38 -14.64
CA PHE A 506 1.15 4.36 -14.61
C PHE A 506 1.65 3.95 -13.23
N GLY A 507 2.23 2.75 -13.15
CA GLY A 507 2.69 2.11 -11.93
C GLY A 507 2.33 0.63 -11.89
N GLU A 508 2.96 -0.12 -10.98
CA GLU A 508 2.70 -1.56 -10.80
C GLU A 508 1.25 -1.84 -10.38
N GLU A 509 0.67 -0.95 -9.57
CA GLU A 509 -0.71 -1.06 -9.12
C GLU A 509 -1.49 0.24 -9.28
N PHE A 510 -2.78 0.12 -9.59
CA PHE A 510 -3.70 1.26 -9.66
C PHE A 510 -3.79 2.04 -8.34
N ASN A 511 -3.74 1.34 -7.20
CA ASN A 511 -3.90 1.93 -5.89
C ASN A 511 -2.68 2.71 -5.40
N THR A 512 -1.51 2.54 -6.00
CA THR A 512 -0.27 3.19 -5.57
C THR A 512 0.37 4.07 -6.65
N GLY A 513 -0.03 3.88 -7.91
CA GLY A 513 0.41 4.65 -9.07
C GLY A 513 -0.51 5.82 -9.47
N LEU A 514 -0.23 6.36 -10.65
CA LEU A 514 -0.95 7.50 -11.25
C LEU A 514 -2.03 7.01 -12.22
N TYR A 515 -3.07 7.83 -12.42
CA TYR A 515 -4.15 7.46 -13.34
C TYR A 515 -4.89 8.66 -13.94
N TYR A 516 -5.34 8.48 -15.18
CA TYR A 516 -6.16 9.43 -15.92
C TYR A 516 -7.28 8.68 -16.65
N SER A 517 -8.53 9.00 -16.32
CA SER A 517 -9.69 8.28 -16.84
C SER A 517 -10.41 8.98 -18.00
N ILE A 518 -10.98 8.14 -18.86
CA ILE A 518 -12.01 8.47 -19.83
C ILE A 518 -13.28 7.76 -19.36
N ALA A 519 -14.33 8.52 -19.10
CA ALA A 519 -15.57 7.99 -18.52
C ALA A 519 -16.80 8.46 -19.31
N SER A 520 -17.86 7.65 -19.25
CA SER A 520 -19.20 8.03 -19.69
C SER A 520 -19.81 9.06 -18.75
N SER A 521 -20.54 10.05 -19.26
CA SER A 521 -21.31 10.95 -18.40
C SER A 521 -22.51 10.25 -17.78
N ASP A 522 -22.76 10.53 -16.50
CA ASP A 522 -23.98 10.11 -15.82
C ASP A 522 -25.19 10.58 -16.62
N GLY A 523 -26.06 9.63 -16.96
CA GLY A 523 -27.22 9.83 -17.82
C GLY A 523 -28.34 10.66 -17.20
N THR A 524 -28.05 11.72 -16.43
CA THR A 524 -29.04 12.78 -16.21
C THR A 524 -29.29 13.45 -17.55
N TYR A 525 -30.48 13.13 -18.08
CA TYR A 525 -30.98 13.34 -19.43
C TYR A 525 -31.20 14.85 -19.74
N ASP A 526 -30.18 15.69 -19.62
CA ASP A 526 -30.23 17.13 -19.94
C ASP A 526 -30.01 17.40 -21.45
N GLY A 527 -30.30 16.43 -22.31
CA GLY A 527 -30.27 16.59 -23.77
C GLY A 527 -28.88 16.75 -24.39
N ASN A 528 -27.79 16.62 -23.62
CA ASN A 528 -26.42 16.62 -24.14
C ASN A 528 -25.91 15.19 -24.38
N PRO A 529 -25.25 14.90 -25.51
CA PRO A 529 -24.74 13.56 -25.80
C PRO A 529 -23.58 13.23 -24.87
N ALA A 530 -23.55 11.99 -24.37
CA ALA A 530 -22.52 11.54 -23.47
C ALA A 530 -21.24 11.12 -24.19
N ASN A 531 -20.13 11.10 -23.43
CA ASN A 531 -18.87 10.50 -23.83
C ASN A 531 -19.05 9.05 -24.28
N GLY A 532 -18.75 8.77 -25.55
CA GLY A 532 -18.73 7.46 -26.17
C GLY A 532 -17.31 7.02 -26.49
N LEU A 533 -17.02 5.75 -26.22
CA LEU A 533 -15.80 5.05 -26.64
C LEU A 533 -16.14 4.12 -27.80
N ILE A 534 -15.46 4.30 -28.92
CA ILE A 534 -15.76 3.59 -30.17
C ILE A 534 -14.47 3.01 -30.73
N PHE A 535 -14.51 1.73 -31.12
CA PHE A 535 -13.43 1.09 -31.89
C PHE A 535 -13.95 0.72 -33.26
N GLY A 536 -13.32 1.21 -34.31
CA GLY A 536 -13.77 1.02 -35.68
C GLY A 536 -12.67 0.50 -36.58
N VAL A 537 -13.06 -0.32 -37.56
CA VAL A 537 -12.20 -0.55 -38.71
C VAL A 537 -12.05 0.76 -39.47
N GLU A 538 -10.84 1.30 -39.47
CA GLU A 538 -10.50 2.48 -40.24
C GLU A 538 -9.34 2.14 -41.19
N PRO A 539 -9.37 2.60 -42.45
CA PRO A 539 -8.28 2.36 -43.38
C PRO A 539 -7.03 3.10 -42.86
N LYS A 540 -6.06 2.37 -42.30
CA LYS A 540 -4.72 2.93 -42.05
C LYS A 540 -4.21 3.46 -43.39
N ALA A 541 -3.86 4.75 -43.47
CA ALA A 541 -3.02 5.21 -44.56
C ALA A 541 -1.78 4.30 -44.57
N ASN A 542 -1.55 3.59 -45.67
CA ASN A 542 -0.48 2.62 -45.81
C ASN A 542 0.87 3.23 -45.36
N LYS A 543 1.33 2.93 -44.14
CA LYS A 543 2.76 2.89 -43.88
C LYS A 543 3.27 1.70 -44.68
N ASN A 544 3.84 2.00 -45.83
CA ASN A 544 4.47 1.04 -46.71
C ASN A 544 5.39 0.13 -45.88
N TYR A 545 5.03 -1.15 -45.73
CA TYR A 545 6.03 -2.19 -45.69
C TYR A 545 6.74 -2.13 -47.04
N ILE A 546 7.80 -1.33 -47.13
CA ILE A 546 8.77 -1.47 -48.19
C ILE A 546 9.47 -2.80 -47.89
N LEU A 547 8.98 -3.87 -48.54
CA LEU A 547 9.83 -5.01 -48.85
C LEU A 547 10.88 -4.48 -49.83
N GLY A 548 12.11 -4.33 -49.33
CA GLY A 548 13.32 -4.03 -50.09
C GLY A 548 14.49 -4.70 -49.41
#